data_AF-A0A517TN15-F1
#
_entry.id   AF-A0A517TN15-F1
#
_cell.length_a   1.000
_cell.length_b   1.000
_cell.length_c   1.000
_cell.angle_alpha   90.00
_cell.angle_beta   90.00
_cell.angle_gamma   90.00
#
_symmetry.space_group_name_H-M   'P 1'
#
loop_
_entity.id
_entity.type
_entity.pdbx_description
1 polymer ?
#
loop_
_entity_poly.entity_id
_entity_poly.type
_entity_poly.pdbx_seq_one_letter_code
_entity_poly.pdbx_strand_id
1 'polypeptide(L)'
;MAKPFRLQTVVRLREARRDAARAQLADAIRAAEVLGSRQQELRQRFVELNEQRRVASETADTAWLLNAGRYELVLRSDQQTLRDNREAVEREIERRRSAVAAAEQEVRALEQLRERSELAERREKQRREAKRLDEFASVRAFHDHTPSTPLT
;
A
#
# COMPACT_ATOMS: atom_id res chain seq x y z
N MET A 1 23.69 8.94 -24.83
CA MET A 1 22.56 8.19 -24.22
C MET A 1 22.83 7.99 -22.73
N ALA A 2 21.84 8.20 -21.86
CA ALA A 2 21.96 7.90 -20.42
C ALA A 2 22.05 6.40 -20.20
N LYS A 3 22.86 5.94 -19.23
CA LYS A 3 22.91 4.50 -18.93
C LYS A 3 21.64 4.11 -18.16
N PRO A 4 21.00 2.97 -18.49
CA PRO A 4 19.82 2.52 -17.77
C PRO A 4 20.19 2.15 -16.33
N PHE A 5 19.30 2.49 -15.39
CA PHE A 5 19.47 2.11 -13.98
C PHE A 5 19.51 0.59 -13.84
N ARG A 6 20.60 0.07 -13.29
CA ARG A 6 20.90 -1.38 -13.27
C ARG A 6 19.86 -2.23 -12.55
N LEU A 7 19.07 -1.63 -11.66
CA LEU A 7 18.05 -2.33 -10.86
C LEU A 7 16.62 -2.05 -11.35
N GLN A 8 16.44 -1.60 -12.59
CA GLN A 8 15.11 -1.27 -13.13
C GLN A 8 14.12 -2.44 -13.04
N THR A 9 14.57 -3.67 -13.29
CA THR A 9 13.72 -4.87 -13.15
C THR A 9 13.30 -5.11 -11.71
N VAL A 10 14.20 -4.87 -10.75
CA VAL A 10 13.90 -4.99 -9.32
C VAL A 10 12.89 -3.94 -8.87
N VAL A 11 13.02 -2.70 -9.37
CA VAL A 11 12.03 -1.63 -9.13
C VAL A 11 10.64 -2.07 -9.54
N ARG A 12 10.48 -2.54 -10.79
CA ARG A 12 9.19 -3.01 -11.31
C ARG A 12 8.60 -4.14 -10.48
N LEU A 13 9.44 -5.09 -10.04
CA LEU A 13 9.00 -6.19 -9.19
C LEU A 13 8.50 -5.70 -7.82
N ARG A 14 9.17 -4.71 -7.22
CA ARG A 14 8.76 -4.14 -5.92
C ARG A 14 7.51 -3.28 -6.04
N GLU A 15 7.36 -2.52 -7.12
CA GLU A 15 6.13 -1.78 -7.43
C GLU A 15 4.95 -2.74 -7.57
N ALA A 16 5.10 -3.81 -8.37
CA ALA A 16 4.05 -4.83 -8.52
C ALA A 16 3.69 -5.49 -7.18
N ARG A 17 4.68 -5.78 -6.32
CA ARG A 17 4.44 -6.32 -4.98
C ARG A 17 3.67 -5.34 -4.08
N ARG A 18 4.02 -4.05 -4.10
CA ARG A 18 3.30 -2.99 -3.37
C ARG A 18 1.86 -2.90 -3.84
N ASP A 19 1.64 -2.91 -5.14
CA ASP A 19 0.31 -2.77 -5.72
C ASP A 19 -0.56 -4.00 -5.41
N ALA A 20 0.03 -5.20 -5.44
CA ALA A 20 -0.63 -6.42 -4.98
C ALA A 20 -0.99 -6.35 -3.48
N ALA A 21 -0.09 -5.86 -2.62
CA ALA A 21 -0.37 -5.71 -1.19
C ALA A 21 -1.50 -4.70 -0.93
N ARG A 22 -1.55 -3.59 -1.70
CA ARG A 22 -2.63 -2.60 -1.63
C ARG A 22 -3.97 -3.20 -2.07
N ALA A 23 -3.98 -3.98 -3.15
CA ALA A 23 -5.19 -4.67 -3.60
C ALA A 23 -5.72 -5.62 -2.52
N GLN A 24 -4.85 -6.43 -1.91
CA GLN A 24 -5.22 -7.34 -0.81
C GLN A 24 -5.77 -6.59 0.41
N LEU A 25 -5.19 -5.44 0.75
CA LEU A 25 -5.73 -4.59 1.83
C LEU A 25 -7.14 -4.07 1.48
N ALA A 26 -7.35 -3.63 0.24
CA ALA A 26 -8.65 -3.17 -0.21
C ALA A 26 -9.70 -4.30 -0.16
N ASP A 27 -9.34 -5.53 -0.55
CA ASP A 27 -10.21 -6.70 -0.40
C ASP A 27 -10.60 -6.95 1.06
N ALA A 28 -9.64 -6.83 1.97
CA ALA A 28 -9.87 -7.02 3.40
C ALA A 28 -10.85 -5.97 3.97
N ILE A 29 -10.69 -4.71 3.57
CA ILE A 29 -11.56 -3.61 3.97
C ILE A 29 -12.98 -3.84 3.45
N ARG A 30 -13.13 -4.21 2.18
CA ARG A 30 -14.44 -4.57 1.60
C ARG A 30 -15.12 -5.71 2.36
N ALA A 31 -14.36 -6.74 2.74
CA ALA A 31 -14.89 -7.83 3.56
C ALA A 31 -15.40 -7.32 4.93
N ALA A 32 -14.68 -6.41 5.57
CA ALA A 32 -15.12 -5.80 6.84
C ALA A 32 -16.39 -4.95 6.68
N GLU A 33 -16.54 -4.23 5.56
CA GLU A 33 -17.75 -3.47 5.25
C GLU A 33 -18.96 -4.40 5.13
N VAL A 34 -18.83 -5.50 4.38
CA VAL A 34 -19.90 -6.52 4.25
C VAL A 34 -20.30 -7.10 5.61
N LEU A 35 -19.32 -7.41 6.48
CA LEU A 35 -19.59 -7.87 7.83
C LEU A 35 -20.25 -6.78 8.70
N GLY A 36 -19.96 -5.50 8.43
CA GLY A 36 -20.64 -4.35 9.03
C GLY A 36 -22.12 -4.29 8.67
N SER A 37 -22.44 -4.39 7.38
CA SER A 37 -23.83 -4.40 6.91
C SER A 37 -24.62 -5.58 7.51
N ARG A 38 -24.05 -6.79 7.51
CA ARG A 38 -24.67 -7.97 8.15
C ARG A 38 -24.92 -7.76 9.64
N GLN A 39 -24.03 -7.06 10.34
CA GLN A 39 -24.20 -6.78 11.76
C GLN A 39 -25.37 -5.83 11.99
N GLN A 40 -25.54 -4.84 11.13
CA GLN A 40 -26.66 -3.92 11.18
C GLN A 40 -27.99 -4.64 10.89
N GLU A 41 -28.03 -5.50 9.87
CA GLU A 41 -29.19 -6.36 9.59
C GLU A 41 -29.55 -7.24 10.79
N LEU A 42 -28.57 -7.86 11.43
CA LEU A 42 -28.81 -8.71 12.59
C LEU A 42 -29.35 -7.91 13.78
N ARG A 43 -28.83 -6.69 14.02
CA ARG A 43 -29.38 -5.78 15.05
C ARG A 43 -30.83 -5.42 14.76
N GLN A 44 -31.15 -5.15 13.50
CA GLN A 44 -32.52 -4.84 13.09
C GLN A 44 -33.46 -6.03 13.36
N ARG A 45 -33.04 -7.26 13.06
CA ARG A 45 -33.80 -8.48 13.39
C ARG A 45 -34.05 -8.64 14.89
N PHE A 46 -33.09 -8.30 15.74
CA PHE A 46 -33.30 -8.31 17.20
C PHE A 46 -34.34 -7.27 17.65
N VAL A 47 -34.32 -6.07 17.06
CA VAL A 47 -35.31 -5.03 17.35
C VAL A 47 -36.71 -5.50 16.94
N GLU A 48 -36.85 -6.05 15.74
CA GLU A 48 -38.11 -6.60 15.23
C GLU A 48 -38.64 -7.75 16.10
N LEU A 49 -37.77 -8.68 16.49
CA LEU A 49 -38.13 -9.79 17.36
C LEU A 49 -38.64 -9.31 18.73
N ASN A 50 -37.97 -8.32 19.32
CA ASN A 50 -38.37 -7.75 20.60
C ASN A 50 -39.73 -7.04 20.52
N GLU A 51 -39.97 -6.30 19.43
CA GLU A 51 -41.25 -5.63 19.20
C GLU A 51 -42.39 -6.64 19.04
N GLN A 52 -42.20 -7.68 18.22
CA GLN A 52 -43.19 -8.75 18.07
C GLN A 52 -43.44 -9.48 19.41
N ARG A 53 -42.39 -9.65 20.23
CA ARG A 53 -42.50 -10.26 21.55
C ARG A 53 -43.34 -9.43 22.52
N ARG A 54 -43.25 -8.10 22.44
CA ARG A 54 -44.09 -7.19 23.21
C ARG A 54 -45.57 -7.41 22.85
N VAL A 55 -45.90 -7.39 21.56
CA VAL A 55 -47.27 -7.58 21.06
C VAL A 55 -47.83 -8.96 21.45
N ALA A 56 -47.05 -10.03 21.27
CA ALA A 56 -47.48 -11.39 21.62
C ALA A 56 -47.66 -11.59 23.14
N SER A 57 -46.93 -10.83 23.96
CA SER A 57 -47.11 -10.84 25.41
C SER A 57 -48.44 -10.22 25.84
N GLU A 58 -48.95 -9.24 25.09
CA GLU A 58 -50.26 -8.62 25.36
C GLU A 58 -51.41 -9.57 25.01
N THR A 59 -51.22 -10.44 24.01
CA THR A 59 -52.21 -11.43 23.59
C THR A 59 -52.08 -12.79 24.29
N ALA A 60 -51.09 -12.94 25.18
CA ALA A 60 -50.76 -14.19 25.87
C ALA A 60 -50.53 -15.40 24.94
N ASP A 61 -50.00 -15.17 23.73
CA ASP A 61 -49.68 -16.25 22.78
C ASP A 61 -48.38 -16.97 23.19
N THR A 62 -48.52 -17.94 24.09
CA THR A 62 -47.41 -18.72 24.64
C THR A 62 -46.67 -19.56 23.59
N ALA A 63 -47.38 -20.05 22.55
CA ALA A 63 -46.78 -20.85 21.50
C ALA A 63 -45.86 -19.99 20.62
N TRP A 64 -46.31 -18.79 20.28
CA TRP A 64 -45.47 -17.81 19.57
C TRP A 64 -44.25 -17.41 20.42
N LEU A 65 -44.44 -17.11 21.71
CA LEU A 65 -43.34 -16.71 22.61
C LEU A 65 -42.25 -17.78 22.73
N LEU A 66 -42.62 -19.05 22.77
CA LEU A 66 -41.65 -20.16 22.79
C LEU A 66 -40.87 -20.27 21.48
N ASN A 67 -41.52 -20.09 20.34
CA ASN A 67 -40.85 -20.06 19.03
C ASN A 67 -39.92 -18.85 18.89
N ALA A 68 -40.33 -17.68 19.39
CA ALA A 68 -39.50 -16.48 19.43
C ALA A 68 -38.23 -16.69 20.26
N GLY A 69 -38.33 -17.37 21.41
CA GLY A 69 -37.15 -17.72 22.22
C GLY A 69 -36.16 -18.63 21.49
N ARG A 70 -36.65 -19.63 20.74
CA ARG A 70 -35.79 -20.48 19.90
C ARG A 70 -35.10 -19.69 18.79
N TYR A 71 -35.85 -18.81 18.13
CA TYR A 71 -35.28 -17.94 17.09
C TYR A 71 -34.24 -16.97 17.66
N GLU A 72 -34.47 -16.42 18.86
CA GLU A 72 -33.49 -15.58 19.55
C GLU A 72 -32.15 -16.31 19.78
N LEU A 73 -32.19 -17.60 20.15
CA LEU A 73 -30.98 -18.41 20.30
C LEU A 73 -30.19 -18.52 18.99
N VAL A 74 -30.89 -18.70 17.86
CA VAL A 74 -30.26 -18.71 16.53
C VAL A 74 -29.61 -17.35 16.23
N LEU A 75 -30.34 -16.24 16.43
CA LEU A 75 -29.79 -14.90 16.20
C LEU A 75 -28.57 -14.59 17.09
N ARG A 76 -28.55 -15.09 18.33
CA ARG A 76 -27.40 -14.94 19.23
C ARG A 76 -26.19 -15.76 18.75
N SER A 77 -26.41 -16.96 18.23
CA SER A 77 -25.35 -17.78 17.62
C SER A 77 -24.77 -17.10 16.37
N ASP A 78 -25.64 -16.56 15.50
CA ASP A 78 -25.23 -15.78 14.33
C ASP A 78 -24.44 -14.54 14.75
N GLN A 79 -24.87 -13.86 15.82
CA GLN A 79 -24.18 -12.68 16.35
C GLN A 79 -22.76 -13.02 16.81
N GLN A 80 -22.59 -14.14 17.53
CA GLN A 80 -21.28 -14.56 17.99
C GLN A 80 -20.37 -14.91 16.81
N THR A 81 -20.86 -15.72 15.87
CA THR A 81 -20.12 -16.07 14.65
C THR A 81 -19.70 -14.83 13.87
N LEU A 82 -20.59 -13.84 13.77
CA LEU A 82 -20.29 -12.59 13.08
C LEU A 82 -19.22 -11.76 13.82
N ARG A 83 -19.23 -11.74 15.16
CA ARG A 83 -18.18 -11.08 15.96
C ARG A 83 -16.83 -11.75 15.72
N ASP A 84 -16.76 -13.07 15.82
CA ASP A 84 -15.51 -13.82 15.63
C ASP A 84 -14.92 -13.57 14.22
N ASN A 85 -15.79 -13.57 13.20
CA ASN A 85 -15.38 -13.26 11.83
C ASN A 85 -14.87 -11.83 11.68
N ARG A 86 -15.50 -10.85 12.34
CA ARG A 86 -15.04 -9.45 12.31
C ARG A 86 -13.67 -9.31 12.96
N GLU A 87 -13.46 -9.89 14.14
CA GLU A 87 -12.18 -9.87 14.82
C GLU A 87 -11.07 -10.53 13.99
N ALA A 88 -11.39 -11.64 13.30
CA ALA A 88 -10.46 -12.27 12.37
C ALA A 88 -10.09 -11.35 11.19
N VAL A 89 -11.08 -10.69 10.57
CA VAL A 89 -10.85 -9.76 9.46
C VAL A 89 -10.10 -8.51 9.91
N GLU A 90 -10.39 -7.96 11.08
CA GLU A 90 -9.71 -6.78 11.63
C GLU A 90 -8.22 -7.07 11.88
N ARG A 91 -7.88 -8.24 12.46
CA ARG A 91 -6.49 -8.68 12.59
C ARG A 91 -5.78 -8.79 11.25
N GLU A 92 -6.48 -9.32 10.25
CA GLU A 92 -5.93 -9.49 8.91
C GLU A 92 -5.75 -8.15 8.17
N ILE A 93 -6.65 -7.18 8.37
CA ILE A 93 -6.48 -5.80 7.88
C ILE A 93 -5.20 -5.21 8.44
N GLU A 94 -4.93 -5.35 9.74
CA GLU A 94 -3.74 -4.78 10.36
C GLU A 94 -2.45 -5.45 9.87
N ARG A 95 -2.49 -6.78 9.69
CA ARG A 95 -1.39 -7.52 9.06
C ARG A 95 -1.11 -7.01 7.64
N ARG A 96 -2.16 -6.74 6.85
CA ARG A 96 -2.04 -6.23 5.48
C ARG A 96 -1.58 -4.79 5.41
N ARG A 97 -2.00 -3.93 6.35
CA ARG A 97 -1.46 -2.56 6.49
C ARG A 97 0.05 -2.58 6.72
N SER A 98 0.50 -3.44 7.62
CA SER A 98 1.94 -3.64 7.87
C SER A 98 2.69 -4.11 6.61
N ALA A 99 2.09 -5.03 5.83
CA ALA A 99 2.67 -5.49 4.58
C ALA A 99 2.76 -4.40 3.50
N VAL A 100 1.74 -3.54 3.39
CA VAL A 100 1.75 -2.37 2.49
C VAL A 100 2.86 -1.40 2.90
N ALA A 101 2.96 -1.06 4.19
CA ALA A 101 3.99 -0.16 4.70
C ALA A 101 5.41 -0.70 4.41
N ALA A 102 5.64 -2.00 4.63
CA ALA A 102 6.92 -2.63 4.30
C ALA A 102 7.22 -2.57 2.79
N ALA A 103 6.24 -2.88 1.93
CA ALA A 103 6.43 -2.81 0.48
C ALA A 103 6.69 -1.38 -0.02
N GLU A 104 6.05 -0.36 0.59
CA GLU A 104 6.31 1.04 0.29
C GLU A 104 7.72 1.48 0.67
N GLN A 105 8.22 1.03 1.84
CA GLN A 105 9.60 1.29 2.25
C GLN A 105 10.61 0.68 1.27
N GLU A 106 10.38 -0.55 0.80
CA GLU A 106 11.25 -1.20 -0.18
C GLU A 106 11.30 -0.42 -1.51
N VAL A 107 10.16 0.06 -2.01
CA VAL A 107 10.11 0.87 -3.23
C VAL A 107 10.85 2.19 -3.03
N ARG A 108 10.60 2.89 -1.91
CA ARG A 108 11.24 4.17 -1.60
C ARG A 108 12.77 4.05 -1.49
N ALA A 109 13.26 2.95 -0.93
CA ALA A 109 14.70 2.69 -0.87
C ALA A 109 15.34 2.58 -2.27
N LEU A 110 14.64 1.95 -3.22
CA LEU A 110 15.11 1.83 -4.60
C LEU A 110 15.02 3.14 -5.36
N GLU A 111 13.99 3.95 -5.12
CA GLU A 111 13.86 5.30 -5.69
C GLU A 111 15.04 6.18 -5.26
N GLN A 112 15.37 6.20 -3.97
CA GLN A 112 16.52 6.95 -3.45
C GLN A 112 17.84 6.46 -4.05
N LEU A 113 18.00 5.14 -4.23
CA LEU A 113 19.20 4.58 -4.86
C LEU A 113 19.32 5.00 -6.32
N ARG A 114 18.19 5.03 -7.06
CA ARG A 114 18.13 5.52 -8.43
C ARG A 114 18.53 6.99 -8.51
N GLU A 115 17.95 7.84 -7.67
CA GLU A 115 18.28 9.27 -7.62
C GLU A 115 19.77 9.51 -7.36
N ARG A 116 20.37 8.77 -6.41
CA ARG A 116 21.81 8.83 -6.11
C ARG A 116 22.65 8.41 -7.31
N SER A 117 22.26 7.35 -8.01
CA SER A 117 22.95 6.87 -9.22
C SER A 117 22.91 7.92 -10.32
N GLU A 118 21.73 8.53 -10.56
CA GLU A 118 21.58 9.57 -11.57
C GLU A 118 22.40 10.82 -11.24
N LEU A 119 22.44 11.23 -9.97
CA LEU A 119 23.26 12.34 -9.52
C LEU A 119 24.76 12.07 -9.69
N ALA A 120 25.22 10.86 -9.35
CA ALA A 120 26.61 10.46 -9.54
C ALA A 120 27.01 10.47 -11.03
N GLU A 121 26.15 9.96 -11.91
CA GLU A 121 26.39 10.01 -13.36
C GLU A 121 26.47 11.45 -13.90
N ARG A 122 25.60 12.35 -13.42
CA ARG A 122 25.64 13.76 -13.81
C ARG A 122 26.95 14.43 -13.37
N ARG A 123 27.38 14.21 -12.13
CA ARG A 123 28.64 14.74 -11.59
C ARG A 123 29.86 14.23 -12.38
N GLU A 124 29.86 12.94 -12.71
CA GLU A 124 30.95 12.33 -13.48
C GLU A 124 31.02 12.89 -14.92
N LYS A 125 29.87 13.14 -15.56
CA LYS A 125 29.83 13.81 -16.87
C LYS A 125 30.40 15.23 -16.80
N GLN A 126 29.94 16.03 -15.83
CA GLN A 126 30.44 17.38 -15.60
C GLN A 126 31.96 17.39 -15.37
N ARG A 127 32.48 16.46 -14.56
CA ARG A 127 33.92 16.32 -14.32
C ARG A 127 34.70 16.00 -15.59
N ARG A 128 34.18 15.12 -16.45
CA ARG A 128 34.82 14.77 -17.73
C ARG A 128 34.79 15.92 -18.71
N GLU A 129 33.69 16.67 -18.77
CA GLU A 129 33.55 17.85 -19.62
C GLU A 129 34.52 18.95 -19.18
N ALA A 130 34.60 19.25 -17.88
CA ALA A 130 35.56 20.20 -17.33
C ALA A 130 37.01 19.80 -17.66
N LYS A 131 37.37 18.52 -17.43
CA LYS A 131 38.73 18.03 -17.74
C LYS A 131 39.07 18.20 -19.24
N ARG A 132 38.13 17.94 -20.14
CA ARG A 132 38.34 18.13 -21.58
C ARG A 132 38.57 19.60 -21.91
N LEU A 133 37.80 20.52 -21.32
CA LEU A 133 37.98 21.96 -21.53
C LEU A 133 39.36 22.44 -21.05
N ASP A 134 39.82 21.95 -19.89
CA ASP A 134 41.15 22.26 -19.35
C ASP A 134 42.26 21.72 -20.26
N GLU A 135 42.11 20.50 -20.80
CA GLU A 135 43.04 19.91 -21.77
C GLU A 135 43.12 20.78 -23.05
N PHE A 136 41.99 21.22 -23.61
CA PHE A 136 41.98 22.12 -24.78
C PHE A 136 42.61 23.49 -24.49
N ALA A 137 42.32 24.08 -23.33
CA ALA A 137 42.91 25.35 -22.93
C ALA A 137 44.44 25.24 -22.79
N SER A 138 44.92 24.13 -22.21
CA SER A 138 46.36 23.87 -22.03
C SER A 138 47.09 23.69 -23.36
N VAL A 139 46.50 22.96 -24.32
CA VAL A 139 47.06 22.79 -25.68
C VAL A 139 47.14 24.13 -26.42
N ARG A 140 46.09 24.95 -26.32
CA ARG A 140 46.06 26.27 -26.97
C ARG A 140 47.08 27.23 -26.36
N ALA A 141 47.17 27.28 -25.03
CA ALA A 141 48.17 28.08 -24.34
C ALA A 141 49.60 27.68 -24.72
N PHE A 142 49.86 26.38 -24.88
CA PHE A 142 51.17 25.88 -25.35
C PHE A 142 51.48 26.31 -26.79
N HIS A 143 50.50 26.27 -27.69
CA HIS A 143 50.65 26.76 -29.07
C HIS A 143 50.84 28.28 -29.17
N ASP A 144 50.14 29.06 -28.34
CA ASP A 144 50.28 30.52 -28.33
C ASP A 144 51.60 30.98 -27.67
N HIS A 145 52.27 30.11 -26.90
CA HIS A 145 53.56 30.37 -26.24
C HIS A 145 54.79 29.77 -26.94
N THR A 146 54.68 29.20 -28.14
CA THR A 146 55.87 28.91 -28.96
C THR A 146 56.38 30.21 -29.61
N PRO A 147 57.48 30.84 -29.14
CA PRO A 147 58.04 31.99 -29.82
C PRO A 147 58.57 31.56 -31.18
N SER A 148 58.06 32.21 -32.23
CA SER A 148 58.70 32.26 -33.55
C SER A 148 60.17 32.65 -33.35
N THR A 149 61.07 31.66 -33.39
CA THR A 149 62.51 31.92 -33.40
C THR A 149 62.83 32.43 -34.81
N PRO A 150 63.28 33.68 -34.99
CA PRO A 150 63.67 34.14 -36.31
C PRO A 150 64.98 33.44 -36.69
N LEU A 151 64.95 32.65 -37.77
CA LEU A 151 66.15 32.13 -38.43
C LEU A 151 66.82 33.31 -39.16
N THR A 152 67.97 33.74 -38.61
CA THR A 152 69.00 34.54 -39.30
C THR A 152 69.59 33.81 -40.49
#